data_AF-A0A8T6FF65-F1
#
_entry.id   AF-A0A8T6FF65-F1
#
_cell.length_a   1.000
_cell.length_b   1.000
_cell.length_c   1.000
_cell.angle_alpha   90.00
_cell.angle_beta   90.00
_cell.angle_gamma   90.00
#
_symmetry.space_group_name_H-M   'P 1'
#
loop_
_entity.id
_entity.type
_entity.pdbx_description
1 polymer ?
#
loop_
_entity_poly.entity_id
_entity_poly.type
_entity_poly.pdbx_seq_one_letter_code
_entity_poly.pdbx_strand_id
1 'polypeptide(L)'
;MTGSVNLHFDDLLDNGHFKDADALRAALDAKGLLAAPKVISYCGGGISATVDALACLLVGQSNVAVYDGSMAEWVRDESLPMETGS
;
A
#
# COMPACT_ATOMS: atom_id res chain seq x y z
N MET A 1 6.93 -6.21 -6.76
CA MET A 1 6.10 -7.12 -7.58
C MET A 1 5.72 -6.40 -8.85
N THR A 2 5.77 -7.08 -10.00
CA THR A 2 5.44 -6.46 -11.30
C THR A 2 4.03 -5.87 -11.29
N GLY A 3 3.89 -4.64 -11.78
CA GLY A 3 2.59 -3.95 -11.86
C GLY A 3 2.07 -3.36 -10.55
N SER A 4 2.85 -3.40 -9.46
CA SER A 4 2.52 -2.67 -8.24
C SER A 4 2.93 -1.20 -8.31
N VAL A 5 2.27 -0.35 -7.51
CA VAL A 5 2.65 1.05 -7.34
C VAL A 5 3.33 1.27 -6.00
N ASN A 6 4.31 2.18 -5.95
CA ASN A 6 4.96 2.56 -4.69
C ASN A 6 4.22 3.73 -4.02
N LEU A 7 3.86 3.53 -2.75
CA LEU A 7 3.39 4.55 -1.81
C LEU A 7 4.25 4.43 -0.56
N HIS A 8 4.97 5.49 -0.21
CA HIS A 8 5.78 5.47 1.00
C HIS A 8 4.87 5.77 2.19
N PHE A 9 4.88 4.93 3.23
CA PHE A 9 3.97 5.06 4.36
C PHE A 9 4.03 6.46 5.02
N ASP A 10 5.20 7.09 5.04
CA ASP A 10 5.41 8.42 5.61
C ASP A 10 4.68 9.52 4.81
N ASP A 11 4.36 9.27 3.54
CA ASP A 11 3.51 10.17 2.73
C ASP A 11 2.07 10.24 3.26
N LEU A 12 1.66 9.32 4.14
CA LEU A 12 0.33 9.27 4.76
C LEU A 12 0.32 9.79 6.20
N LEU A 13 1.49 10.09 6.76
CA LEU A 13 1.64 10.47 8.16
C LEU A 13 2.08 11.94 8.30
N ASP A 14 1.66 12.56 9.40
CA ASP A 14 2.15 13.83 9.91
C ASP A 14 2.46 13.66 11.40
N ASN A 15 3.73 13.82 11.77
CA ASN A 15 4.22 13.65 13.15
C ASN A 15 3.74 12.34 13.82
N GLY A 16 3.79 11.22 13.08
CA GLY A 16 3.39 9.90 13.56
C GLY A 16 1.89 9.64 13.64
N HIS A 17 1.06 10.59 13.20
CA HIS A 17 -0.40 10.44 13.09
C HIS A 17 -0.78 10.39 11.61
N PHE A 18 -1.93 9.80 11.28
CA PHE A 18 -2.46 9.93 9.92
C PHE A 18 -2.75 11.40 9.61
N LYS A 19 -2.45 11.80 8.37
CA LYS A 19 -2.90 13.08 7.82
C LYS A 19 -4.43 13.17 7.87
N ASP A 20 -4.96 14.38 7.71
CA ASP A 20 -6.41 14.56 7.59
C ASP A 20 -6.98 13.81 6.37
N ALA A 21 -8.30 13.64 6.37
CA ALA A 21 -8.99 12.84 5.36
C ALA A 21 -8.77 13.35 3.93
N ASP A 22 -8.69 14.67 3.72
CA ASP A 22 -8.52 15.26 2.39
C ASP A 22 -7.10 15.01 1.87
N ALA A 23 -6.08 15.17 2.72
CA ALA A 23 -4.70 14.87 2.40
C ALA A 23 -4.47 13.37 2.14
N LEU A 24 -5.07 12.48 2.94
CA LEU A 24 -5.04 11.05 2.69
C LEU A 24 -5.71 10.69 1.35
N ARG A 25 -6.89 11.25 1.08
CA ARG A 25 -7.58 11.02 -0.20
C ARG A 25 -6.71 11.45 -1.37
N ALA A 26 -6.10 12.62 -1.31
CA ALA A 26 -5.23 13.13 -2.36
C ALA A 26 -4.02 12.19 -2.59
N ALA A 27 -3.35 11.76 -1.53
CA ALA A 27 -2.20 10.86 -1.63
C ALA A 27 -2.57 9.48 -2.21
N LEU A 28 -3.69 8.90 -1.78
CA LEU A 28 -4.17 7.59 -2.23
C LEU A 28 -4.71 7.64 -3.67
N ASP A 29 -5.44 8.70 -4.03
CA ASP A 29 -6.01 8.88 -5.37
C ASP A 29 -4.92 9.16 -6.41
N ALA A 30 -3.86 9.90 -6.04
CA ALA A 30 -2.69 10.08 -6.89
C ALA A 30 -1.99 8.77 -7.27
N LYS A 31 -2.24 7.69 -6.52
CA LYS A 31 -1.76 6.33 -6.80
C LYS A 31 -2.83 5.41 -7.40
N GLY A 32 -4.04 5.94 -7.67
CA GLY A 32 -5.17 5.20 -8.21
C GLY A 32 -5.83 4.21 -7.24
N LEU A 33 -5.51 4.28 -5.94
CA LEU A 33 -5.94 3.28 -4.96
C LEU A 33 -7.44 3.38 -4.63
N LEU A 34 -8.02 4.58 -4.74
CA LEU A 34 -9.44 4.79 -4.46
C LEU A 34 -10.37 4.38 -5.61
N ALA A 35 -9.85 4.38 -6.84
CA ALA A 35 -10.57 3.91 -8.02
C ALA A 35 -10.43 2.39 -8.25
N ALA A 36 -9.48 1.74 -7.57
CA ALA A 36 -9.23 0.31 -7.70
C ALA A 36 -10.41 -0.51 -7.14
N PRO A 37 -10.84 -1.60 -7.81
CA PRO A 37 -11.89 -2.47 -7.30
C PRO A 37 -11.47 -3.21 -6.03
N LYS A 38 -10.15 -3.44 -5.85
CA LYS A 38 -9.53 -4.00 -4.66
C LYS A 38 -8.10 -3.47 -4.53
N VAL A 39 -7.69 -3.14 -3.31
CA VAL A 39 -6.30 -2.79 -2.98
C VAL A 39 -5.66 -3.92 -2.19
N ILE A 40 -4.44 -4.30 -2.56
CA ILE A 40 -3.62 -5.25 -1.80
C ILE A 40 -2.32 -4.53 -1.46
N SER A 41 -2.09 -4.25 -0.17
CA SER A 41 -0.85 -3.64 0.30
C SER A 41 0.15 -4.72 0.74
N TYR A 42 1.44 -4.43 0.54
CA TYR A 42 2.54 -5.28 0.96
C TYR A 42 3.77 -4.39 1.25
N CYS A 43 4.71 -4.90 2.05
CA CYS A 43 5.99 -4.22 2.28
C CYS A 43 7.14 -5.24 2.31
N GLY A 44 8.15 -5.04 3.15
CA GLY A 44 9.19 -6.05 3.40
C GLY A 44 8.66 -7.28 4.12
N GLY A 45 7.86 -7.10 5.18
CA GLY A 45 7.36 -8.17 6.05
C GLY A 45 5.98 -7.90 6.65
N GLY A 46 5.10 -7.23 5.90
CA GLY A 46 3.69 -7.02 6.25
C GLY A 46 3.38 -5.84 7.18
N ILE A 47 4.29 -5.43 8.07
CA ILE A 47 3.98 -4.45 9.13
C ILE A 47 3.57 -3.08 8.55
N SER A 48 4.45 -2.42 7.81
CA SER A 48 4.15 -1.08 7.25
C SER A 48 2.97 -1.09 6.28
N ALA A 49 2.68 -2.22 5.62
CA ALA A 49 1.54 -2.35 4.72
C ALA A 49 0.18 -2.15 5.42
N THR A 50 0.14 -2.36 6.74
CA THR A 50 -1.07 -2.09 7.55
C THR A 50 -1.38 -0.60 7.65
N VAL A 51 -0.38 0.29 7.54
CA VAL A 51 -0.56 1.75 7.54
C VAL A 51 -1.32 2.17 6.29
N ASP A 52 -0.88 1.72 5.12
CA ASP A 52 -1.52 2.02 3.83
C ASP A 52 -2.95 1.45 3.78
N ALA A 53 -3.13 0.23 4.30
CA ALA A 53 -4.43 -0.42 4.37
C ALA A 53 -5.41 0.36 5.26
N LEU A 54 -4.96 0.79 6.45
CA LEU A 54 -5.77 1.58 7.36
C LEU A 54 -6.10 2.96 6.76
N ALA A 55 -5.14 3.62 6.11
CA ALA A 55 -5.40 4.88 5.41
C ALA A 55 -6.50 4.76 4.36
N CYS A 56 -6.51 3.68 3.57
CA CYS A 56 -7.57 3.39 2.61
C CYS A 56 -8.94 3.27 3.28
N LEU A 57 -9.02 2.51 4.39
CA LEU A 57 -10.26 2.34 5.16
C LEU A 57 -10.77 3.67 5.73
N LEU A 58 -9.88 4.51 6.27
CA LEU A 58 -10.21 5.81 6.85
C LEU A 58 -10.87 6.77 5.84
N VAL A 59 -10.58 6.62 4.55
CA VAL A 59 -11.14 7.45 3.48
C VAL A 59 -12.21 6.75 2.64
N GLY A 60 -12.68 5.57 3.07
CA GLY A 60 -13.84 4.88 2.50
C GLY A 60 -13.52 3.82 1.43
N GLN A 61 -12.26 3.50 1.17
CA GLN A 61 -11.89 2.35 0.33
C GLN A 61 -11.94 1.08 1.19
N SER A 62 -13.07 0.37 1.13
CA SER A 62 -13.38 -0.76 2.02
C SER A 62 -12.89 -2.12 1.52
N ASN A 63 -12.57 -2.26 0.23
CA ASN A 63 -12.07 -3.52 -0.33
C ASN A 63 -10.53 -3.55 -0.34
N VAL A 64 -9.96 -3.69 0.85
CA VAL A 64 -8.51 -3.68 1.10
C VAL A 64 -8.10 -4.99 1.76
N ALA A 65 -6.94 -5.51 1.36
CA ALA A 65 -6.29 -6.62 2.04
C ALA A 65 -4.80 -6.33 2.25
N VAL A 66 -4.23 -6.88 3.32
CA VAL A 66 -2.78 -6.90 3.54
C VAL A 66 -2.27 -8.26 3.11
N TYR A 67 -1.27 -8.28 2.23
CA TYR A 67 -0.48 -9.48 1.98
C TYR A 67 0.66 -9.54 2.99
N ASP A 68 0.45 -10.32 4.04
CA ASP A 68 1.31 -10.41 5.23
C ASP A 68 2.66 -11.07 4.95
N GLY A 69 2.69 -12.07 4.07
CA GLY A 69 3.94 -12.68 3.58
C GLY A 69 4.85 -11.66 2.88
N SER A 70 4.25 -10.68 2.20
CA SER A 70 4.94 -9.50 1.66
C SER A 70 6.13 -9.86 0.76
N MET A 71 7.11 -8.96 0.59
CA MET A 71 8.30 -9.28 -0.20
C MET A 71 9.10 -10.44 0.39
N ALA A 72 9.16 -10.60 1.71
CA ALA A 72 9.89 -11.70 2.35
C ALA A 72 9.40 -13.09 1.94
N GLU A 73 8.11 -13.24 1.65
CA GLU A 73 7.55 -14.46 1.05
C GLU A 73 7.74 -14.49 -0.46
N TRP A 74 7.40 -13.40 -1.16
CA TRP A 74 7.41 -13.34 -2.63
C TRP A 74 8.76 -13.70 -3.25
N VAL A 75 9.86 -13.21 -2.66
CA VAL A 75 11.21 -13.46 -3.19
C VAL A 75 11.69 -14.90 -3.01
N ARG A 76 10.96 -15.75 -2.27
CA ARG A 76 11.34 -17.16 -2.06
C ARG A 76 11.05 -18.03 -3.27
N ASP A 77 10.15 -17.59 -4.14
CA ASP A 77 9.83 -18.26 -5.39
C ASP A 77 10.42 -17.45 -6.55
N GLU A 78 11.53 -17.94 -7.10
CA GLU A 78 12.24 -17.30 -8.22
C GLU A 78 11.43 -17.28 -9.53
N SER A 79 10.34 -18.05 -9.61
CA SER A 79 9.45 -18.04 -10.77
C SER A 79 8.47 -16.87 -10.78
N LEU A 80 8.28 -16.19 -9.65
CA LEU A 80 7.35 -15.07 -9.53
C LEU A 80 7.90 -13.79 -10.18
N PRO A 81 7.05 -13.00 -10.87
CA PRO A 81 7.48 -11.83 -11.59
C PRO A 81 7.92 -10.70 -10.64
N MET A 82 9.06 -10.08 -10.97
CA MET A 82 9.62 -8.93 -10.26
C MET A 82 10.20 -7.92 -11.26
N GLU A 83 10.16 -6.65 -10.87
CA GLU A 83 10.77 -5.52 -11.59
C GLU A 83 11.78 -4.85 -10.66
N THR A 84 12.90 -4.37 -11.21
CA THR A 84 13.91 -3.58 -10.50
C THR A 84 14.12 -2.25 -11.21
N GLY A 85 14.28 -1.17 -10.43
CA GLY A 85 14.37 0.18 -10.97
C GLY A 85 12.98 0.73 -11.31
N SER A 86 12.61 1.84 -10.66
CA SER A 86 11.33 2.51 -10.81
C SER A 86 11.54 3.99 -10.61
#